data_AF-A0A9D4EHT4-F1
#
_entry.id   AF-A0A9D4EHT4-F1
#
_cell.length_a   1.000
_cell.length_b   1.000
_cell.length_c   1.000
_cell.angle_alpha   90.00
_cell.angle_beta   90.00
_cell.angle_gamma   90.00
#
_symmetry.space_group_name_H-M   'P 1'
#
loop_
_entity.id
_entity.type
_entity.pdbx_description
1 polymer ?
#
loop_
_entity_poly.entity_id
_entity_poly.type
_entity_poly.pdbx_seq_one_letter_code
_entity_poly.pdbx_strand_id
1 'polypeptide(L)'
;MSYHVNYQLVKQPESRFRSFDFKPDRMSVVTALNRIASVAQERILLMLNNTGMCAIRRLANIREALMYLEGKFDDPKLPGDTGEFYRRKLADQLHVTFAVEGVTHTNILSVVEAAIILERETRRALADSAKSRFVAPSVEIDETILEILARIADVF
;
A
#
# COMPACT_ATOMS: atom_id res chain seq x y z
N MET A 1 -24.02 72.90 31.31
CA MET A 1 -24.63 71.66 30.79
C MET A 1 -23.50 70.80 30.24
N SER A 2 -23.09 69.77 30.98
CA SER A 2 -22.02 68.85 30.57
C SER A 2 -22.63 67.62 29.89
N TYR A 3 -22.29 67.42 28.61
CA TYR A 3 -22.69 66.24 27.85
C TYR A 3 -21.79 65.07 28.25
N HIS A 4 -22.31 64.15 29.06
CA HIS A 4 -21.64 62.87 29.32
C HIS A 4 -21.94 61.92 28.16
N VAL A 5 -20.97 61.76 27.26
CA VAL A 5 -21.00 60.71 26.24
C VAL A 5 -20.54 59.41 26.90
N ASN A 6 -21.48 58.52 27.20
CA ASN A 6 -21.19 57.16 27.65
C ASN A 6 -20.63 56.36 26.48
N TYR A 7 -19.31 56.13 26.46
CA TYR A 7 -18.71 55.15 25.58
C TYR A 7 -18.98 53.75 26.13
N GLN A 8 -19.86 52.98 25.47
CA GLN A 8 -19.93 51.54 25.69
C GLN A 8 -18.69 50.89 25.05
N LEU A 9 -17.79 50.40 25.89
CA LEU A 9 -16.70 49.53 25.45
C LEU A 9 -17.31 48.31 24.75
N VAL A 10 -16.97 48.13 23.47
CA VAL A 10 -17.37 46.98 22.65
C VAL A 10 -16.92 45.71 23.38
N LYS A 11 -17.89 44.87 23.78
CA LYS A 11 -17.61 43.56 24.37
C LYS A 11 -16.70 42.78 23.41
N GLN A 12 -15.66 42.14 23.96
CA GLN A 12 -14.76 41.28 23.19
C GLN A 12 -15.59 40.33 22.32
N PRO A 13 -15.21 40.11 21.04
CA PRO A 13 -15.89 39.14 20.21
C PRO A 13 -15.74 37.77 20.90
N GLU A 14 -16.85 37.22 21.39
CA GLU A 14 -16.90 35.82 21.80
C GLU A 14 -16.42 35.01 20.60
N SER A 15 -15.27 34.35 20.77
CA SER A 15 -14.71 33.45 19.79
C SER A 15 -15.78 32.45 19.37
N ARG A 16 -16.36 32.65 18.18
CA ARG A 16 -17.28 31.70 17.53
C ARG A 16 -16.55 30.46 17.01
N PHE A 17 -15.29 30.25 17.38
CA PHE A 17 -14.65 28.96 17.21
C PHE A 17 -15.26 28.00 18.24
N ARG A 18 -16.41 27.40 17.86
CA ARG A 18 -16.76 26.07 18.34
C ARG A 18 -15.53 25.21 18.04
N SER A 19 -14.94 24.64 19.09
CA SER A 19 -13.97 23.56 18.95
C SER A 19 -14.58 22.51 18.02
N PHE A 20 -14.14 22.49 16.77
CA PHE A 20 -14.48 21.40 15.88
C PHE A 20 -13.79 20.18 16.46
N ASP A 21 -14.55 19.25 17.03
CA ASP A 21 -14.06 17.93 17.38
C ASP A 21 -13.75 17.18 16.08
N PHE A 22 -12.60 17.48 15.48
CA PHE A 22 -12.08 16.72 14.35
C PHE A 22 -11.75 15.31 14.83
N LYS A 23 -12.63 14.36 14.52
CA LYS A 23 -12.35 12.94 14.69
C LYS A 23 -11.75 12.45 13.37
N PRO A 24 -10.44 12.16 13.30
CA PRO A 24 -9.82 11.66 12.08
C PRO A 24 -10.51 10.37 11.64
N ASP A 25 -10.86 10.29 10.36
CA ASP A 25 -11.39 9.07 9.76
C ASP A 25 -10.26 8.03 9.66
N ARG A 26 -10.17 7.16 10.67
CA ARG A 26 -9.15 6.10 10.71
C ARG A 26 -9.36 5.07 9.60
N MET A 27 -10.56 4.94 9.05
CA MET A 27 -10.85 4.03 7.94
C MET A 27 -10.25 4.51 6.62
N SER A 28 -10.07 5.82 6.46
CA SER A 28 -9.44 6.39 5.28
C SER A 28 -8.01 5.89 5.08
N VAL A 29 -7.25 5.74 6.18
CA VAL A 29 -5.88 5.21 6.17
C VAL A 29 -5.87 3.74 5.75
N VAL A 30 -6.73 2.91 6.34
CA VAL A 30 -6.84 1.48 5.98
C VAL A 30 -7.25 1.31 4.51
N THR A 31 -8.13 2.19 4.02
CA THR A 31 -8.56 2.20 2.61
C THR A 31 -7.41 2.57 1.68
N ALA A 32 -6.59 3.57 2.05
CA ALA A 32 -5.40 3.95 1.29
C ALA A 32 -4.38 2.81 1.24
N LEU A 33 -4.10 2.17 2.39
CA LEU A 33 -3.20 1.02 2.48
C LEU A 33 -3.69 -0.16 1.63
N ASN A 34 -4.99 -0.47 1.68
CA ASN A 34 -5.57 -1.51 0.82
C ASN A 34 -5.40 -1.19 -0.66
N ARG A 35 -5.64 0.06 -1.06
CA ARG A 35 -5.46 0.50 -2.44
C ARG A 35 -4.01 0.39 -2.89
N ILE A 36 -3.06 0.83 -2.08
CA ILE A 36 -1.63 0.71 -2.34
C ILE A 36 -1.28 -0.77 -2.54
N ALA A 37 -1.68 -1.63 -1.62
CA ALA A 37 -1.39 -3.06 -1.69
C ALA A 37 -1.98 -3.71 -2.94
N SER A 38 -3.25 -3.43 -3.25
CA SER A 38 -3.95 -3.99 -4.42
C SER A 38 -3.30 -3.56 -5.74
N VAL A 39 -3.03 -2.26 -5.90
CA VAL A 39 -2.41 -1.73 -7.14
C VAL A 39 -0.98 -2.25 -7.28
N ALA A 40 -0.22 -2.33 -6.18
CA ALA A 40 1.12 -2.89 -6.21
C ALA A 40 1.12 -4.36 -6.65
N GLN A 41 0.21 -5.18 -6.10
CA GLN A 41 0.06 -6.58 -6.52
C GLN A 41 -0.30 -6.72 -8.00
N GLU A 42 -1.24 -5.91 -8.51
CA GLU A 42 -1.61 -5.92 -9.92
C GLU A 42 -0.43 -5.57 -10.83
N ARG A 43 0.35 -4.54 -10.47
CA ARG A 43 1.52 -4.12 -11.25
C ARG A 43 2.64 -5.18 -11.24
N ILE A 44 2.90 -5.79 -10.08
CA ILE A 44 3.85 -6.91 -9.97
C ILE A 44 3.40 -8.08 -10.85
N LEU A 45 2.11 -8.44 -10.82
CA LEU A 45 1.55 -9.51 -11.64
C LEU A 45 1.65 -9.20 -13.14
N LEU A 46 1.41 -7.95 -13.53
CA LEU A 46 1.56 -7.50 -14.92
C LEU A 46 3.01 -7.59 -15.38
N MET A 47 3.98 -7.22 -14.54
CA MET A 47 5.41 -7.34 -14.86
C MET A 47 5.83 -8.80 -15.10
N LEU A 48 5.43 -9.70 -14.21
CA LEU A 48 5.72 -11.13 -14.35
C LEU A 48 5.06 -11.74 -15.60
N ASN A 49 3.87 -11.27 -15.97
CA ASN A 49 3.21 -11.70 -17.20
C ASN A 49 3.85 -11.12 -18.47
N ASN A 50 4.21 -9.83 -18.46
CA ASN A 50 4.73 -9.13 -19.64
C ASN A 50 6.18 -9.50 -19.97
N THR A 51 6.91 -10.05 -19.02
CA THR A 51 8.29 -10.50 -19.22
C THR A 51 8.44 -11.79 -20.00
N GLY A 52 7.32 -12.43 -20.38
CA GLY A 52 7.32 -13.75 -21.02
C GLY A 52 7.94 -14.84 -20.15
N MET A 53 8.05 -14.60 -18.84
CA MET A 53 8.71 -15.50 -17.89
C MET A 53 7.88 -16.76 -17.60
N CYS A 54 6.56 -16.65 -17.63
CA CYS A 54 5.69 -17.80 -17.40
C CYS A 54 5.49 -18.56 -18.71
N ALA A 55 6.26 -19.63 -18.89
CA ALA A 55 6.38 -20.35 -20.16
C ALA A 55 5.10 -21.05 -20.67
N ILE A 56 4.09 -21.22 -19.80
CA ILE A 56 2.95 -22.10 -20.06
C ILE A 56 1.61 -21.34 -20.04
N ARG A 57 1.46 -20.31 -19.21
CA ARG A 57 0.18 -19.61 -19.02
C ARG A 57 0.38 -18.23 -18.39
N ARG A 58 -0.49 -17.29 -18.74
CA ARG A 58 -0.64 -16.01 -18.02
C ARG A 58 -1.05 -16.28 -16.57
N LEU A 59 -0.30 -15.75 -15.63
CA LEU A 59 -0.60 -15.80 -14.19
C LEU A 59 -1.94 -15.11 -13.92
N ALA A 60 -2.84 -15.80 -13.23
CA ALA A 60 -4.18 -15.32 -12.92
C ALA A 60 -4.22 -14.54 -11.59
N ASN A 61 -3.27 -14.77 -10.69
CA ASN A 61 -3.25 -14.15 -9.38
C ASN A 61 -1.83 -14.01 -8.82
N ILE A 62 -1.68 -13.16 -7.81
CA ILE A 62 -0.39 -12.87 -7.16
C ILE A 62 0.19 -14.08 -6.37
N ARG A 63 -0.65 -15.05 -5.97
CA ARG A 63 -0.15 -16.25 -5.28
C ARG A 63 0.57 -17.19 -6.25
N GLU A 64 0.07 -17.32 -7.48
CA GLU A 64 0.79 -18.02 -8.54
C GLU A 64 2.13 -17.34 -8.81
N ALA A 65 2.16 -16.00 -8.90
CA ALA A 65 3.42 -15.25 -8.99
C ALA A 65 4.39 -15.59 -7.86
N LEU A 66 3.92 -15.66 -6.61
CA LEU A 66 4.75 -16.05 -5.46
C LEU A 66 5.32 -17.46 -5.62
N MET A 67 4.55 -18.43 -6.12
CA MET A 67 5.05 -19.80 -6.35
C MET A 67 6.20 -19.86 -7.36
N TYR A 68 6.16 -19.04 -8.42
CA TYR A 68 7.27 -18.91 -9.37
C TYR A 68 8.49 -18.28 -8.71
N LEU A 69 8.30 -17.23 -7.90
CA LEU A 69 9.38 -16.57 -7.17
C LEU A 69 10.01 -17.48 -6.10
N GLU A 70 9.25 -18.42 -5.53
CA GLU A 70 9.74 -19.43 -4.58
C GLU A 70 10.44 -20.61 -5.28
N GLY A 71 10.37 -20.72 -6.61
CA GLY A 71 10.89 -21.88 -7.34
C GLY A 71 10.08 -23.16 -7.13
N LYS A 72 8.83 -23.06 -6.67
CA LYS A 72 7.93 -24.21 -6.47
C LYS A 72 7.23 -24.65 -7.76
N PHE A 73 7.56 -24.02 -8.88
CA PHE A 73 7.01 -24.35 -10.19
C PHE A 73 8.08 -25.05 -11.02
N ASP A 74 7.86 -26.32 -11.36
CA ASP A 74 8.70 -27.04 -12.33
C ASP A 74 8.43 -26.46 -13.72
N ASP A 75 9.26 -25.51 -14.16
CA ASP A 75 9.25 -25.08 -15.56
C ASP A 75 10.03 -26.10 -16.40
N PRO A 76 9.39 -26.82 -17.34
CA PRO A 76 10.06 -27.79 -18.19
C PRO A 76 11.15 -27.15 -19.08
N LYS A 77 11.11 -25.83 -19.31
CA LYS A 77 12.09 -25.11 -20.13
C LYS A 77 13.31 -24.62 -19.33
N LEU A 78 13.20 -24.55 -18.01
CA LEU A 78 14.27 -24.14 -17.10
C LEU A 78 14.42 -25.14 -15.95
N PRO A 79 14.76 -26.41 -16.25
CA PRO A 79 14.93 -27.43 -15.23
C PRO A 79 16.07 -27.06 -14.28
N GLY A 80 15.76 -26.93 -12.99
CA GLY A 80 16.72 -26.63 -11.93
C GLY A 80 16.75 -25.18 -11.43
N ASP A 81 15.90 -24.29 -11.95
CA ASP A 81 15.80 -22.92 -11.46
C ASP A 81 14.96 -22.83 -10.18
N THR A 82 15.57 -22.44 -9.06
CA THR A 82 14.95 -22.38 -7.72
C THR A 82 14.18 -21.07 -7.48
N GLY A 83 13.70 -20.44 -8.55
CA GLY A 83 13.03 -19.15 -8.49
C GLY A 83 13.98 -17.95 -8.53
N GLU A 84 15.30 -18.17 -8.51
CA GLU A 84 16.29 -17.10 -8.41
C GLU A 84 16.31 -16.21 -9.64
N PHE A 85 16.19 -16.79 -10.83
CA PHE A 85 16.08 -16.05 -12.06
C PHE A 85 14.85 -15.11 -12.05
N TYR A 86 13.69 -15.63 -11.64
CA TYR A 86 12.46 -14.84 -11.58
C TYR A 86 12.58 -13.70 -10.57
N ARG A 87 13.22 -13.96 -9.41
CA ARG A 87 13.49 -12.93 -8.39
C ARG A 87 14.41 -11.82 -8.92
N ARG A 88 15.51 -12.18 -9.59
CA ARG A 88 16.44 -11.20 -10.20
C ARG A 88 15.74 -10.34 -11.26
N LYS A 89 15.06 -10.99 -12.19
CA LYS A 89 14.39 -10.29 -13.28
C LYS A 89 13.27 -9.38 -12.78
N LEU A 90 12.50 -9.80 -11.77
CA LEU A 90 11.50 -8.93 -11.16
C LEU A 90 12.13 -7.74 -10.42
N ALA A 91 13.20 -7.95 -9.66
CA ALA A 91 13.90 -6.86 -8.97
C ALA A 91 14.44 -5.82 -9.96
N ASP A 92 15.07 -6.27 -11.04
CA ASP A 92 15.57 -5.39 -12.11
C ASP A 92 14.44 -4.58 -12.73
N GLN A 93 13.29 -5.21 -12.99
CA GLN A 93 12.14 -4.50 -13.57
C GLN A 93 11.51 -3.47 -12.64
N LEU A 94 11.41 -3.78 -11.34
CA LEU A 94 10.92 -2.83 -10.37
C LEU A 94 11.85 -1.62 -10.25
N HIS A 95 13.15 -1.86 -10.30
CA HIS A 95 14.15 -0.79 -10.32
C HIS A 95 14.01 0.07 -11.58
N VAL A 96 13.94 -0.54 -12.77
CA VAL A 96 13.85 0.19 -14.05
C VAL A 96 12.53 0.95 -14.20
N THR A 97 11.41 0.37 -13.77
CA THR A 97 10.08 0.93 -14.04
C THR A 97 9.66 1.96 -12.99
N PHE A 98 9.97 1.71 -11.71
CA PHE A 98 9.47 2.52 -10.59
C PHE A 98 10.57 3.27 -9.84
N ALA A 99 11.83 3.14 -10.28
CA ALA A 99 12.99 3.72 -9.59
C ALA A 99 12.97 3.39 -8.09
N VAL A 100 12.62 2.14 -7.76
CA VAL A 100 12.61 1.65 -6.38
C VAL A 100 14.04 1.25 -6.02
N GLU A 101 14.58 1.87 -4.98
CA GLU A 101 15.87 1.53 -4.39
C GLU A 101 15.67 0.52 -3.25
N GLY A 102 16.69 -0.29 -2.96
CA GLY A 102 16.65 -1.25 -1.85
C GLY A 102 15.93 -2.57 -2.13
N VAL A 103 15.30 -2.75 -3.31
CA VAL A 103 14.73 -4.05 -3.73
C VAL A 103 15.78 -4.85 -4.50
N THR A 104 16.07 -6.05 -4.03
CA THR A 104 17.02 -6.99 -4.62
C THR A 104 16.39 -8.37 -4.77
N HIS A 105 17.06 -9.26 -5.50
CA HIS A 105 16.61 -10.64 -5.67
C HIS A 105 16.54 -11.46 -4.36
N THR A 106 17.12 -10.97 -3.26
CA THR A 106 17.09 -11.64 -1.95
C THR A 106 15.91 -11.21 -1.08
N ASN A 107 15.41 -9.98 -1.22
CA ASN A 107 14.31 -9.44 -0.41
C ASN A 107 13.01 -9.24 -1.18
N ILE A 108 13.01 -9.37 -2.50
CA ILE A 108 11.80 -9.22 -3.34
C ILE A 108 10.67 -10.14 -2.91
N LEU A 109 10.99 -11.33 -2.42
CA LEU A 109 10.02 -12.29 -1.94
C LEU A 109 9.27 -11.74 -0.72
N SER A 110 10.00 -11.18 0.25
CA SER A 110 9.42 -10.53 1.43
C SER A 110 8.55 -9.32 1.05
N VAL A 111 8.93 -8.56 0.03
CA VAL A 111 8.12 -7.43 -0.48
C VAL A 111 6.79 -7.92 -1.04
N VAL A 112 6.81 -8.98 -1.87
CA VAL A 112 5.59 -9.55 -2.46
C VAL A 112 4.70 -10.18 -1.38
N GLU A 113 5.29 -10.91 -0.43
CA GLU A 113 4.56 -11.48 0.71
C GLU A 113 3.92 -10.39 1.57
N ALA A 114 4.66 -9.34 1.90
CA ALA A 114 4.14 -8.22 2.67
C ALA A 114 3.00 -7.51 1.93
N ALA A 115 3.07 -7.36 0.61
CA ALA A 115 1.96 -6.83 -0.19
C ALA A 115 0.70 -7.70 -0.05
N ILE A 116 0.84 -9.03 -0.09
CA ILE A 116 -0.27 -9.99 0.07
C ILE A 116 -0.86 -9.91 1.48
N ILE A 117 -0.02 -9.86 2.50
CA ILE A 117 -0.43 -9.76 3.90
C ILE A 117 -1.16 -8.45 4.14
N LEU A 118 -0.59 -7.32 3.70
CA LEU A 118 -1.16 -5.99 3.87
C LEU A 118 -2.56 -5.89 3.24
N GLU A 119 -2.71 -6.38 2.01
CA GLU A 119 -4.00 -6.41 1.32
C GLU A 119 -5.03 -7.25 2.09
N ARG A 120 -4.63 -8.45 2.52
CA ARG A 120 -5.51 -9.35 3.27
C ARG A 120 -5.97 -8.74 4.59
N GLU A 121 -5.05 -8.13 5.34
CA GLU A 121 -5.32 -7.54 6.64
C GLU A 121 -6.16 -6.27 6.54
N THR A 122 -5.84 -5.39 5.61
CA THR A 122 -6.62 -4.17 5.37
C THR A 122 -8.01 -4.49 4.82
N ARG A 123 -8.16 -5.47 3.92
CA ARG A 123 -9.47 -5.97 3.46
C ARG A 123 -10.28 -6.52 4.62
N ARG A 124 -9.67 -7.31 5.52
CA ARG A 124 -10.34 -7.84 6.71
C ARG A 124 -10.79 -6.72 7.64
N ALA A 125 -9.91 -5.76 7.92
CA ALA A 125 -10.23 -4.60 8.75
C ALA A 125 -11.40 -3.79 8.18
N LEU A 126 -11.44 -3.59 6.86
CA LEU A 126 -12.55 -2.90 6.17
C LEU A 126 -13.87 -3.68 6.26
N ALA A 127 -13.82 -5.00 6.13
CA ALA A 127 -15.00 -5.86 6.23
C ALA A 127 -15.57 -5.88 7.66
N ASP A 128 -14.71 -6.03 8.66
CA ASP A 128 -15.09 -6.09 10.08
C ASP A 128 -15.59 -4.73 10.60
N SER A 129 -15.08 -3.62 10.04
CA SER A 129 -15.37 -2.26 10.50
C SER A 129 -16.41 -1.52 9.64
N ALA A 130 -17.17 -2.24 8.80
CA ALA A 130 -18.17 -1.64 7.90
C ALA A 130 -19.22 -0.75 8.61
N LYS A 131 -19.37 -0.89 9.94
CA LYS A 131 -20.31 -0.13 10.78
C LYS A 131 -19.66 1.00 11.59
N SER A 132 -18.33 1.14 11.62
CA SER A 132 -17.65 2.15 12.45
C SER A 132 -16.41 2.75 11.76
N ARG A 133 -16.57 3.94 11.18
CA ARG A 133 -15.48 4.66 10.47
C ARG A 133 -14.35 5.14 11.38
N PHE A 134 -14.62 5.29 12.68
CA PHE A 134 -13.66 5.84 13.65
C PHE A 134 -12.88 4.77 14.41
N VAL A 135 -13.25 3.50 14.26
CA VAL A 135 -12.65 2.36 14.95
C VAL A 135 -12.04 1.44 13.89
N ALA A 136 -10.96 1.90 13.27
CA ALA A 136 -10.13 1.03 12.44
C ALA A 136 -8.99 0.47 13.31
N PRO A 137 -8.65 -0.83 13.19
CA PRO A 137 -7.48 -1.39 13.85
C PRO A 137 -6.20 -0.77 13.28
N SER A 138 -5.16 -0.64 14.11
CA SER A 138 -3.82 -0.30 13.63
C SER A 138 -3.27 -1.47 12.82
N VAL A 139 -2.81 -1.19 11.60
CA VAL A 139 -2.08 -2.15 10.77
C VAL A 139 -0.61 -1.83 10.90
N GLU A 140 0.16 -2.74 11.50
CA GLU A 140 1.60 -2.59 11.63
C GLU A 140 2.27 -3.04 10.33
N ILE A 141 3.05 -2.15 9.72
CA ILE A 141 3.85 -2.46 8.54
C ILE A 141 5.19 -1.74 8.64
N ASP A 142 6.25 -2.40 8.17
CA ASP A 142 7.57 -1.80 8.02
C ASP A 142 7.48 -0.59 7.06
N GLU A 143 7.96 0.56 7.52
CA GLU A 143 7.92 1.83 6.77
C GLU A 143 8.63 1.71 5.41
N THR A 144 9.75 0.99 5.37
CA THR A 144 10.52 0.74 4.14
C THR A 144 9.70 -0.06 3.13
N ILE A 145 8.99 -1.09 3.59
CA ILE A 145 8.14 -1.91 2.73
C ILE A 145 6.96 -1.07 2.23
N LEU A 146 6.37 -0.25 3.09
CA LEU A 146 5.27 0.62 2.71
C LEU A 146 5.70 1.63 1.63
N GLU A 147 6.87 2.25 1.77
CA GLU A 147 7.43 3.17 0.77
C GLU A 147 7.66 2.47 -0.58
N ILE A 148 8.23 1.27 -0.56
CA ILE A 148 8.40 0.43 -1.76
C ILE A 148 7.05 0.18 -2.42
N LEU A 149 6.06 -0.29 -1.67
CA LEU A 149 4.73 -0.61 -2.21
C LEU A 149 4.00 0.64 -2.73
N ALA A 150 4.10 1.77 -2.03
CA ALA A 150 3.50 3.02 -2.43
C ALA A 150 4.11 3.55 -3.74
N ARG A 151 5.42 3.38 -3.91
CA ARG A 151 6.13 3.74 -5.14
C ARG A 151 5.80 2.83 -6.32
N ILE A 152 5.65 1.53 -6.08
CA ILE A 152 5.12 0.59 -7.08
C ILE A 152 3.68 0.98 -7.45
N ALA A 153 2.86 1.34 -6.48
CA ALA A 153 1.47 1.73 -6.68
C ALA A 153 1.31 3.12 -7.33
N ASP A 154 2.38 3.91 -7.42
CA ASP A 154 2.39 5.28 -7.96
C ASP A 154 1.37 6.17 -7.25
N VAL A 155 1.38 6.06 -5.92
CA VAL A 155 0.59 6.88 -5.01
C VAL A 155 1.53 7.91 -4.38
N PHE A 156 2.07 8.83 -5.20
CA PHE A 156 2.76 10.04 -4.76
C PHE A 156 2.58 11.16 -5.77
#